data_AF-A0A2D7C2P3-F1
#
_entry.id   AF-A0A2D7C2P3-F1
#
_cell.length_a   1.000
_cell.length_b   1.000
_cell.length_c   1.000
_cell.angle_alpha   90.00
_cell.angle_beta   90.00
_cell.angle_gamma   90.00
#
_symmetry.space_group_name_H-M   'P 1'
#
loop_
_entity.id
_entity.type
_entity.pdbx_description
1 polymer ?
#
loop_
_entity_poly.entity_id
_entity_poly.type
_entity_poly.pdbx_seq_one_letter_code
_entity_poly.pdbx_strand_id
1 'polypeptide(L)'
;MKNFFSVIIFTQLLTSCAEYIECGDEDVTNLVAEIALDILNDHNNELVLSGACIQPTYGLLMLAGIDCRDIFEDFFSSLSSPSVNVKGIRTLSKSDNGKNFCAAQIDFTYQNKNLNPEITNFFTQKLPDNKTVRDNMIKQFHALEISFNDTYSTSAEFDVQLTDKGDEFYVSLTLNEIPEP
;
A
#
# COMPACT_ATOMS: atom_id res chain seq x y z
N MET A 1 6.49 -16.99 -8.10
CA MET A 1 5.24 -17.20 -7.36
C MET A 1 4.46 -15.90 -7.48
N LYS A 2 3.23 -15.93 -8.01
CA LYS A 2 2.38 -14.74 -7.99
C LYS A 2 1.86 -14.61 -6.56
N ASN A 3 2.29 -13.59 -5.83
CA ASN A 3 1.74 -13.30 -4.51
C ASN A 3 0.33 -12.75 -4.74
N PHE A 4 -0.68 -13.53 -4.36
CA PHE A 4 -2.08 -13.11 -4.41
C PHE A 4 -2.39 -12.32 -3.15
N PHE A 5 -2.49 -11.01 -3.26
CA PHE A 5 -3.08 -10.17 -2.23
C PHE A 5 -4.52 -9.88 -2.63
N SER A 6 -5.47 -10.28 -1.78
CA SER A 6 -6.90 -10.01 -1.98
C SER A 6 -7.40 -9.34 -0.71
N VAL A 7 -7.82 -8.09 -0.84
CA VAL A 7 -8.44 -7.30 0.23
C VAL A 7 -9.86 -6.97 -0.23
N ILE A 8 -10.83 -7.17 0.65
CA ILE A 8 -12.25 -6.87 0.40
C ILE A 8 -12.63 -5.72 1.33
N ILE A 9 -13.03 -4.58 0.75
CA ILE A 9 -13.51 -3.40 1.47
C ILE A 9 -14.97 -3.13 1.08
N PHE A 10 -15.77 -2.62 2.03
CA PHE A 10 -17.20 -2.33 1.88
C PHE A 10 -17.43 -0.82 1.76
N THR A 11 -18.21 -0.39 0.76
CA THR A 11 -18.61 1.01 0.59
C THR A 11 -20.12 1.11 0.35
N GLN A 12 -20.78 2.07 1.02
CA GLN A 12 -22.20 2.38 0.83
C GLN A 12 -22.42 3.22 -0.43
N LEU A 13 -23.39 2.83 -1.27
CA LEU A 13 -23.79 3.59 -2.45
C LEU A 13 -24.50 4.88 -2.06
N LEU A 14 -23.98 6.04 -2.46
CA LEU A 14 -24.60 7.35 -2.19
C LEU A 14 -25.72 7.73 -3.18
N THR A 15 -26.12 6.82 -4.08
CA THR A 15 -27.18 7.09 -5.07
C THR A 15 -28.26 6.01 -5.09
N SER A 16 -29.48 6.41 -4.74
CA SER A 16 -30.68 5.58 -4.92
C SER A 16 -30.93 5.33 -6.41
N CYS A 17 -31.09 4.04 -6.78
CA CYS A 17 -31.50 3.48 -8.10
C CYS A 17 -30.41 2.81 -8.99
N ALA A 18 -29.33 2.25 -8.44
CA ALA A 18 -28.45 1.38 -9.23
C ALA A 18 -28.88 -0.10 -9.14
N GLU A 19 -29.63 -0.61 -10.13
CA GLU A 19 -29.81 -2.07 -10.34
C GLU A 19 -28.54 -2.75 -10.88
N TYR A 20 -27.48 -1.99 -11.15
CA TYR A 20 -26.23 -2.46 -11.73
C TYR A 20 -25.07 -1.57 -11.30
N ILE A 21 -23.94 -2.15 -10.94
CA ILE A 21 -22.67 -1.45 -10.71
C ILE A 21 -21.74 -1.72 -11.89
N GLU A 22 -20.96 -0.75 -12.34
CA GLU A 22 -20.02 -0.90 -13.45
C GLU A 22 -18.56 -0.79 -12.99
N CYS A 23 -17.65 -1.44 -13.72
CA CYS A 23 -16.21 -1.40 -13.41
C CYS A 23 -15.65 0.02 -13.28
N GLY A 24 -16.18 0.96 -14.09
CA GLY A 24 -15.68 2.33 -14.19
C GLY A 24 -16.46 3.35 -13.38
N ASP A 25 -17.39 2.91 -12.52
CA ASP A 25 -18.08 3.81 -11.61
C ASP A 25 -17.08 4.50 -10.68
N GLU A 26 -17.36 5.75 -10.30
CA GLU A 26 -16.46 6.56 -9.47
C GLU A 26 -16.18 5.89 -8.12
N ASP A 27 -17.22 5.39 -7.46
CA ASP A 27 -17.11 4.69 -6.18
C ASP A 27 -16.25 3.42 -6.29
N VAL A 28 -16.37 2.67 -7.40
CA VAL A 28 -15.56 1.47 -7.68
C VAL A 28 -14.10 1.86 -7.92
N THR A 29 -13.89 2.92 -8.71
CA THR A 29 -12.55 3.43 -9.05
C THR A 29 -11.82 3.91 -7.79
N ASN A 30 -12.51 4.64 -6.92
CA ASN A 30 -11.97 5.10 -5.64
C ASN A 30 -11.61 3.92 -4.73
N LEU A 31 -12.50 2.92 -4.62
CA LEU A 31 -12.24 1.74 -3.82
C LEU A 31 -11.08 0.90 -4.35
N VAL A 32 -10.94 0.76 -5.67
CA VAL A 32 -9.77 0.12 -6.29
C VAL A 32 -8.48 0.87 -5.94
N ALA A 33 -8.50 2.21 -5.93
CA ALA A 33 -7.34 3.01 -5.56
C ALA A 33 -6.94 2.81 -4.09
N GLU A 34 -7.92 2.77 -3.18
CA GLU A 34 -7.71 2.51 -1.75
C GLU A 34 -7.13 1.11 -1.52
N ILE A 35 -7.74 0.07 -2.10
CA ILE A 35 -7.25 -1.31 -1.98
C ILE A 35 -5.83 -1.44 -2.56
N ALA A 36 -5.55 -0.78 -3.69
CA ALA A 36 -4.23 -0.80 -4.30
C ALA A 36 -3.16 -0.19 -3.39
N LEU A 37 -3.51 0.90 -2.68
CA LEU A 37 -2.64 1.53 -1.69
C LEU A 37 -2.36 0.60 -0.50
N ASP A 38 -3.38 -0.08 0.01
CA ASP A 38 -3.26 -1.03 1.12
C ASP A 38 -2.33 -2.20 0.73
N ILE A 39 -2.52 -2.79 -0.45
CA ILE A 39 -1.65 -3.87 -0.96
C ILE A 39 -0.19 -3.42 -1.04
N LEU A 40 0.06 -2.18 -1.50
CA LEU A 40 1.42 -1.63 -1.59
C LEU A 40 2.04 -1.42 -0.20
N ASN A 41 1.28 -0.88 0.75
CA ASN A 41 1.75 -0.67 2.12
C ASN A 41 2.08 -1.99 2.81
N ASP A 42 1.22 -3.00 2.69
CA ASP A 42 1.46 -4.34 3.24
C ASP A 42 2.72 -4.98 2.64
N HIS A 43 2.92 -4.87 1.33
CA HIS A 43 4.12 -5.38 0.67
C HIS A 43 5.40 -4.67 1.14
N ASN A 44 5.39 -3.34 1.23
CA ASN A 44 6.52 -2.58 1.76
C ASN A 44 6.86 -3.00 3.18
N ASN A 45 5.85 -3.22 4.04
CA ASN A 45 6.04 -3.72 5.39
C ASN A 45 6.71 -5.11 5.39
N GLU A 46 6.31 -6.03 4.52
CA GLU A 46 6.93 -7.36 4.39
C GLU A 46 8.39 -7.32 3.89
N LEU A 47 8.68 -6.51 2.87
CA LEU A 47 10.04 -6.31 2.36
C LEU A 47 10.98 -5.80 3.46
N VAL A 48 10.48 -4.88 4.27
CA VAL A 48 11.23 -4.28 5.36
C VAL A 48 11.48 -5.28 6.48
N LEU A 49 10.47 -6.07 6.86
CA LEU A 49 10.62 -7.13 7.85
C LEU A 49 11.65 -8.18 7.42
N SER A 50 11.65 -8.54 6.13
CA SER A 50 12.54 -9.57 5.59
C SER A 50 13.96 -9.06 5.31
N GLY A 51 14.13 -7.79 4.94
CA GLY A 51 15.42 -7.21 4.52
C GLY A 51 16.13 -6.34 5.56
N ALA A 52 15.39 -5.56 6.36
CA ALA A 52 15.98 -4.53 7.21
C ALA A 52 16.09 -4.95 8.70
N CYS A 53 15.20 -5.84 9.14
CA CYS A 53 15.23 -6.43 10.49
C CYS A 53 16.12 -7.68 10.60
N ILE A 54 17.32 -7.64 10.01
CA ILE A 54 18.31 -8.72 10.14
C ILE A 54 19.01 -8.71 11.51
N GLN A 55 19.58 -9.87 11.90
CA GLN A 55 20.24 -10.13 13.21
C GLN A 55 21.04 -8.96 13.83
N PRO A 56 21.93 -8.24 13.12
CA PRO A 56 22.68 -7.13 13.74
C PRO A 56 21.80 -5.92 14.09
N THR A 57 20.81 -5.58 13.26
CA THR A 57 19.86 -4.46 13.51
C THR A 57 18.89 -4.83 14.63
N TYR A 58 18.39 -6.07 14.59
CA TYR A 58 17.49 -6.61 15.61
C TYR A 58 18.13 -6.62 17.00
N GLY A 59 19.40 -7.04 17.11
CA GLY A 59 20.13 -7.05 18.37
C GLY A 59 20.31 -5.66 18.98
N LEU A 60 20.57 -4.63 18.16
CA LEU A 60 20.73 -3.25 18.63
C LEU A 60 19.41 -2.64 19.13
N LEU A 61 18.31 -2.90 18.45
CA LEU A 61 16.99 -2.41 18.83
C LEU A 61 16.46 -3.14 20.08
N MET A 62 16.69 -4.45 20.17
CA MET A 62 16.34 -5.23 21.38
C MET A 62 17.08 -4.73 22.62
N LEU A 63 18.35 -4.35 22.51
CA LEU A 63 19.11 -3.75 23.62
C LEU A 63 18.52 -2.41 24.11
N ALA A 64 17.78 -1.70 23.25
CA ALA A 64 17.01 -0.52 23.61
C ALA A 64 15.57 -0.84 24.07
N GLY A 65 15.17 -2.12 24.09
CA GLY A 65 13.81 -2.55 24.42
C GLY A 65 12.79 -2.27 23.32
N ILE A 66 13.23 -2.22 22.07
CA ILE A 66 12.43 -1.78 20.92
C ILE A 66 12.29 -2.94 19.93
N ASP A 67 11.06 -3.23 19.52
CA ASP A 67 10.83 -4.18 18.43
C ASP A 67 11.21 -3.53 17.09
N CYS A 68 11.95 -4.28 16.28
CA CYS A 68 12.32 -3.84 14.95
C CYS A 68 11.09 -3.67 14.06
N ARG A 69 10.07 -4.51 14.21
CA ARG A 69 8.81 -4.34 13.47
C ARG A 69 8.17 -2.99 13.76
N ASP A 70 7.98 -2.66 15.03
CA ASP A 70 7.28 -1.45 15.46
C ASP A 70 7.98 -0.19 14.94
N ILE A 71 9.32 -0.13 15.00
CA ILE A 71 10.03 1.07 14.59
C ILE A 71 10.00 1.31 13.07
N PHE A 72 9.97 0.23 12.28
CA PHE A 72 9.89 0.33 10.84
C PHE A 72 8.46 0.61 10.37
N GLU A 73 7.46 -0.07 10.95
CA GLU A 73 6.03 0.19 10.71
C GLU A 73 5.68 1.65 11.02
N ASP A 74 6.18 2.17 12.16
CA ASP A 74 6.03 3.58 12.53
C ASP A 74 6.71 4.53 11.53
N PHE A 75 7.88 4.17 11.00
CA PHE A 75 8.59 5.01 10.03
C PHE A 75 7.80 5.13 8.72
N PHE A 76 7.42 4.00 8.11
CA PHE A 76 6.68 4.03 6.84
C PHE A 76 5.29 4.66 6.98
N SER A 77 4.63 4.43 8.12
CA SER A 77 3.37 5.10 8.45
C SER A 77 3.52 6.62 8.65
N SER A 78 4.72 7.09 8.98
CA SER A 78 5.02 8.53 9.10
C SER A 78 5.27 9.22 7.76
N LEU A 79 5.56 8.44 6.71
CA LEU A 79 5.77 8.98 5.37
C LEU A 79 4.43 9.40 4.76
N SER A 80 4.50 10.37 3.84
CA SER A 80 3.33 10.71 3.05
C SER A 80 2.98 9.55 2.13
N SER A 81 1.74 9.05 2.23
CA SER A 81 1.25 7.98 1.35
C SER A 81 1.40 8.38 -0.12
N PRO A 82 1.78 7.44 -1.01
CA PRO A 82 1.77 7.70 -2.45
C PRO A 82 0.36 8.05 -2.91
N SER A 83 0.26 8.92 -3.92
CA SER A 83 -1.02 9.13 -4.60
C SER A 83 -1.25 7.98 -5.57
N VAL A 84 -2.44 7.39 -5.54
CA VAL A 84 -2.86 6.33 -6.46
C VAL A 84 -3.77 6.91 -7.52
N ASN A 85 -3.51 6.60 -8.78
CA ASN A 85 -4.36 6.96 -9.90
C ASN A 85 -4.74 5.74 -10.72
N VAL A 86 -6.03 5.45 -10.80
CA VAL A 86 -6.57 4.34 -11.58
C VAL A 86 -6.90 4.84 -12.99
N LYS A 87 -6.23 4.28 -13.98
CA LYS A 87 -6.34 4.64 -15.40
C LYS A 87 -6.89 3.47 -16.22
N GLY A 88 -7.63 3.80 -17.29
CA GLY A 88 -7.93 2.83 -18.35
C GLY A 88 -8.69 1.60 -17.86
N ILE A 89 -9.80 1.80 -17.14
CA ILE A 89 -10.65 0.69 -16.70
C ILE A 89 -11.37 0.08 -17.90
N ARG A 90 -11.35 -1.25 -17.99
CA ARG A 90 -12.12 -2.02 -18.99
C ARG A 90 -12.84 -3.19 -18.33
N THR A 91 -14.06 -3.46 -18.80
CA THR A 91 -14.79 -4.68 -18.45
C THR A 91 -14.30 -5.83 -19.32
N LEU A 92 -13.87 -6.91 -18.69
CA LEU A 92 -13.45 -8.15 -19.35
C LEU A 92 -14.65 -9.06 -19.61
N SER A 93 -15.53 -9.20 -18.61
CA SER A 93 -16.78 -9.95 -18.74
C SER A 93 -17.81 -9.49 -17.70
N LYS A 94 -19.09 -9.73 -17.99
CA LYS A 94 -20.22 -9.54 -17.07
C LYS A 94 -20.86 -10.90 -16.83
N SER A 95 -21.19 -11.20 -15.58
CA SER A 95 -21.91 -12.41 -15.19
C SER A 95 -23.37 -12.09 -14.93
N ASP A 96 -24.25 -13.06 -15.19
CA ASP A 96 -25.70 -12.94 -15.00
C ASP A 96 -26.10 -12.71 -13.53
N ASN A 97 -25.18 -12.97 -12.59
CA ASN A 97 -25.37 -12.72 -11.16
C ASN A 97 -24.97 -11.29 -10.71
N GLY A 98 -24.75 -10.37 -11.65
CA GLY A 98 -24.38 -8.98 -11.37
C GLY A 98 -22.90 -8.77 -11.02
N LYS A 99 -22.06 -9.80 -11.17
CA LYS A 99 -20.60 -9.69 -11.02
C LYS A 99 -19.94 -9.27 -12.32
N ASN A 100 -19.12 -8.22 -12.28
CA ASN A 100 -18.28 -7.82 -13.39
C ASN A 100 -16.82 -8.13 -13.10
N PHE A 101 -16.12 -8.63 -14.12
CA PHE A 101 -14.69 -8.85 -14.10
C PHE A 101 -14.03 -7.73 -14.89
N CYS A 102 -13.04 -7.08 -14.30
CA CYS A 102 -12.51 -5.81 -14.75
C CYS A 102 -10.97 -5.85 -14.79
N ALA A 103 -10.39 -4.97 -15.60
CA ALA A 103 -8.96 -4.70 -15.58
C ALA A 103 -8.71 -3.19 -15.58
N ALA A 104 -7.64 -2.76 -14.92
CA ALA A 104 -7.21 -1.37 -14.86
C ALA A 104 -5.69 -1.26 -14.94
N GLN A 105 -5.22 -0.07 -15.27
CA GLN A 105 -3.85 0.36 -15.03
C GLN A 105 -3.84 1.20 -13.75
N ILE A 106 -2.88 0.97 -12.86
CA ILE A 106 -2.76 1.69 -11.60
C ILE A 106 -1.39 2.35 -11.56
N ASP A 107 -1.37 3.65 -11.38
CA ASP A 107 -0.17 4.43 -11.19
C ASP A 107 -0.03 4.82 -9.71
N PHE A 108 1.09 4.46 -9.11
CA PHE A 108 1.53 4.91 -7.80
C PHE A 108 2.55 6.03 -7.99
N THR A 109 2.22 7.23 -7.54
CA THR A 109 3.14 8.37 -7.57
C THR A 109 3.53 8.74 -6.16
N TYR A 110 4.79 8.52 -5.83
CA TYR A 110 5.37 9.09 -4.63
C TYR A 110 5.75 10.54 -4.89
N GLN A 111 5.47 11.43 -3.93
CA GLN A 111 5.99 12.78 -4.02
C GLN A 111 7.50 12.72 -3.83
N ASN A 112 8.24 13.16 -4.84
CA ASN A 112 9.70 13.25 -4.88
C ASN A 112 10.22 13.86 -3.55
N LYS A 113 10.65 12.98 -2.65
CA LYS A 113 11.09 13.32 -1.31
C LYS A 113 12.42 12.64 -1.09
N ASN A 114 13.46 13.45 -0.97
CA ASN A 114 14.66 13.01 -0.27
C ASN A 114 14.25 12.58 1.14
N LEU A 115 14.31 11.28 1.43
CA LEU A 115 13.92 10.72 2.72
C LEU A 115 14.97 10.95 3.81
N ASN A 116 16.20 11.36 3.46
CA ASN A 116 17.29 11.48 4.44
C ASN A 116 16.95 12.40 5.63
N PRO A 117 16.31 13.58 5.42
CA PRO A 117 15.83 14.41 6.52
C PRO A 117 14.70 13.75 7.32
N GLU A 118 13.76 13.04 6.67
CA GLU A 118 12.65 12.37 7.36
C GLU A 118 13.16 11.21 8.23
N ILE A 119 14.06 10.37 7.70
CA ILE A 119 14.79 9.33 8.44
C ILE A 119 15.48 9.92 9.67
N THR A 120 16.25 10.99 9.48
CA THR A 120 17.02 11.61 10.57
C THR A 120 16.08 12.17 11.65
N ASN A 121 15.02 12.87 11.26
CA ASN A 121 14.06 13.45 12.17
C ASN A 121 13.29 12.36 12.94
N PHE A 122 12.82 11.33 12.24
CA PHE A 122 12.09 10.21 12.82
C PHE A 122 12.90 9.54 13.94
N PHE A 123 14.14 9.10 13.64
CA PHE A 123 14.96 8.41 14.63
C PHE A 123 15.42 9.34 15.76
N THR A 124 15.60 10.64 15.48
CA THR A 124 15.92 11.62 16.54
C THR A 124 14.76 11.78 17.53
N GLN A 125 13.52 11.76 17.05
CA GLN A 125 12.33 11.86 17.89
C GLN A 125 12.00 10.55 18.60
N LYS A 126 12.15 9.41 17.91
CA LYS A 126 11.80 8.08 18.45
C LYS A 126 12.85 7.56 19.44
N LEU A 127 14.12 7.93 19.26
CA LEU A 127 15.26 7.46 20.05
C LEU A 127 16.08 8.63 20.64
N PRO A 128 15.48 9.51 21.47
CA PRO A 128 16.17 10.69 21.98
C PRO A 128 17.33 10.33 22.91
N ASP A 129 17.12 9.33 23.77
CA ASP A 129 18.06 8.94 24.84
C ASP A 129 19.01 7.80 24.42
N ASN A 130 18.73 7.13 23.31
CA ASN A 130 19.50 5.98 22.82
C ASN A 130 20.42 6.36 21.64
N LYS A 131 21.35 7.30 21.86
CA LYS A 131 22.24 7.86 20.81
C LYS A 131 22.92 6.80 19.94
N THR A 132 23.52 5.76 20.54
CA THR A 132 24.23 4.72 19.78
C THR A 132 23.30 3.91 18.88
N VAL A 133 22.08 3.60 19.35
CA VAL A 133 21.10 2.87 18.56
C VAL A 133 20.55 3.78 17.46
N ARG A 134 20.19 5.02 17.80
CA ARG A 134 19.74 6.05 16.85
C ARG A 134 20.72 6.25 15.71
N ASP A 135 21.99 6.54 16.01
CA ASP A 135 22.99 6.87 15.00
C ASP A 135 23.26 5.67 14.07
N ASN A 136 23.15 4.43 14.58
CA ASN A 136 23.21 3.22 13.76
C ASN A 136 21.97 3.06 12.87
N MET A 137 20.76 3.28 13.40
CA MET A 137 19.52 3.19 12.63
C MET A 137 19.49 4.20 11.48
N ILE A 138 19.84 5.45 11.76
CA ILE A 138 19.95 6.50 10.73
C ILE A 138 20.92 6.06 9.63
N LYS A 139 22.10 5.55 10.00
CA LYS A 139 23.10 5.08 9.04
C LYS A 139 22.59 3.91 8.20
N GLN A 140 21.92 2.93 8.80
CA GLN A 140 21.37 1.78 8.08
C GLN A 140 20.29 2.22 7.08
N PHE A 141 19.37 3.08 7.50
CA PHE A 141 18.31 3.59 6.61
C PHE A 141 18.85 4.46 5.48
N HIS A 142 19.85 5.30 5.74
CA HIS A 142 20.53 6.05 4.67
C HIS A 142 21.27 5.12 3.68
N ALA A 143 21.76 3.97 4.15
CA ALA A 143 22.41 2.98 3.30
C ALA A 143 21.44 2.13 2.46
N LEU A 144 20.15 2.10 2.80
CA LEU A 144 19.13 1.44 1.98
C LEU A 144 18.84 2.20 0.68
N GLU A 145 19.38 3.41 0.49
CA GLU A 145 19.21 4.25 -0.72
C GLU A 145 17.75 4.34 -1.21
N ILE A 146 16.77 4.24 -0.30
CA ILE A 146 15.34 4.26 -0.66
C ILE A 146 15.03 5.62 -1.26
N SER A 147 14.81 5.65 -2.57
CA SER A 147 14.52 6.84 -3.35
C SER A 147 13.20 6.63 -4.10
N PHE A 148 12.12 7.17 -3.54
CA PHE A 148 10.80 7.13 -4.17
C PHE A 148 10.63 8.16 -5.32
N ASN A 149 11.61 8.27 -6.22
CA ASN A 149 11.58 9.28 -7.27
C ASN A 149 10.66 8.95 -8.45
N ASP A 150 10.05 7.77 -8.43
CA ASP A 150 9.39 7.23 -9.60
C ASP A 150 7.86 7.20 -9.46
N THR A 151 7.21 7.38 -10.62
CA THR A 151 5.85 6.89 -10.80
C THR A 151 5.94 5.46 -11.27
N TYR A 152 5.37 4.56 -10.49
CA TYR A 152 5.32 3.15 -10.82
C TYR A 152 3.95 2.82 -11.38
N SER A 153 3.92 2.03 -12.45
CA SER A 153 2.69 1.67 -13.13
C SER A 153 2.56 0.15 -13.16
N THR A 154 1.42 -0.37 -12.71
CA THR A 154 1.11 -1.80 -12.73
C THR A 154 -0.27 -2.04 -13.31
N SER A 155 -0.45 -3.16 -13.98
CA SER A 155 -1.79 -3.60 -14.38
C SER A 155 -2.43 -4.37 -13.24
N ALA A 156 -3.74 -4.21 -13.09
CA ALA A 156 -4.53 -4.89 -12.07
C ALA A 156 -5.77 -5.53 -12.68
N GLU A 157 -6.20 -6.63 -12.08
CA GLU A 157 -7.48 -7.28 -12.36
C GLU A 157 -8.34 -7.19 -11.10
N PHE A 158 -9.63 -6.87 -11.26
CA PHE A 158 -10.54 -6.82 -10.14
C PHE A 158 -11.94 -7.27 -10.48
N ASP A 159 -12.62 -7.76 -9.45
CA ASP A 159 -14.03 -8.12 -9.51
C ASP A 159 -14.85 -7.09 -8.75
N VAL A 160 -16.01 -6.72 -9.29
CA VAL A 160 -17.00 -5.91 -8.58
C VAL A 160 -18.38 -6.56 -8.62
N GLN A 161 -19.10 -6.57 -7.50
CA GLN A 161 -20.49 -7.00 -7.42
C GLN A 161 -21.24 -6.28 -6.29
N LEU A 162 -22.53 -6.05 -6.51
CA LEU A 162 -23.46 -5.56 -5.50
C LEU A 162 -23.73 -6.63 -4.44
N THR A 163 -23.96 -6.20 -3.19
CA THR A 163 -24.46 -7.10 -2.15
C THR A 163 -25.89 -7.56 -2.45
N ASP A 164 -26.33 -8.63 -1.80
CA ASP A 164 -27.70 -9.18 -1.96
C ASP A 164 -28.81 -8.16 -1.65
N LYS A 165 -28.49 -7.09 -0.91
CA LYS A 165 -29.39 -5.98 -0.57
C LYS A 165 -29.38 -4.85 -1.59
N GLY A 166 -28.39 -4.80 -2.49
CA GLY A 166 -28.26 -3.81 -3.56
C GLY A 166 -27.87 -2.40 -3.09
N ASP A 167 -27.54 -2.21 -1.82
CA ASP A 167 -27.17 -0.93 -1.19
C ASP A 167 -25.64 -0.75 -1.00
N GLU A 168 -24.89 -1.84 -1.16
CA GLU A 168 -23.44 -1.89 -1.00
C GLU A 168 -22.82 -2.68 -2.17
N PHE A 169 -21.51 -2.52 -2.36
CA PHE A 169 -20.75 -3.33 -3.31
C PHE A 169 -19.43 -3.79 -2.70
N TYR A 170 -18.84 -4.81 -3.31
CA TYR A 170 -17.50 -5.27 -2.98
C TYR A 170 -16.57 -5.12 -4.19
N VAL A 171 -15.30 -4.88 -3.91
CA VAL A 171 -14.20 -5.00 -4.87
C VAL A 171 -13.21 -6.03 -4.37
N SER A 172 -12.79 -6.95 -5.24
CA SER A 172 -11.66 -7.84 -5.00
C SER A 172 -10.59 -7.54 -6.03
N LEU A 173 -9.50 -6.88 -5.62
CA LEU A 173 -8.40 -6.46 -6.48
C LEU A 173 -7.22 -7.44 -6.42
N THR A 174 -6.52 -7.60 -7.53
CA THR A 174 -5.19 -8.23 -7.59
C THR A 174 -4.29 -7.39 -8.49
N LEU A 175 -3.12 -7.01 -7.97
CA LEU A 175 -2.06 -6.35 -8.75
C LEU A 175 -1.22 -7.42 -9.45
N ASN A 176 -0.89 -7.23 -10.73
CA ASN A 176 -0.04 -8.18 -11.46
C ASN A 176 1.39 -8.18 -10.93
N GLU A 177 1.88 -7.00 -10.59
CA GLU A 177 3.20 -6.75 -10.01
C GLU A 177 3.05 -5.63 -8.97
N ILE A 178 3.77 -5.76 -7.85
CA ILE A 178 3.87 -4.70 -6.86
C ILE A 178 5.21 -3.99 -7.10
N PRO A 179 5.20 -2.67 -7.30
CA PRO A 179 6.44 -1.95 -7.52
C PRO A 179 7.30 -1.95 -6.26
N GLU A 180 8.56 -2.36 -6.42
CA GLU A 180 9.58 -2.27 -5.39
C GLU A 180 10.27 -0.90 -5.47
N PRO A 181 10.48 -0.21 -4.33
CA PRO A 181 11.26 1.03 -4.27
C PRO A 181 12.76 0.82 -4.48
#